data_AF-A0A7Y5QWA0-F1
#
_entry.id   AF-A0A7Y5QWA0-F1
#
_cell.length_a   1.000
_cell.length_b   1.000
_cell.length_c   1.000
_cell.angle_alpha   90.00
_cell.angle_beta   90.00
_cell.angle_gamma   90.00
#
_symmetry.space_group_name_H-M   'P 1'
#
loop_
_entity.id
_entity.type
_entity.pdbx_description
1 polymer ?
#
loop_
_entity_poly.entity_id
_entity_poly.type
_entity_poly.pdbx_seq_one_letter_code
_entity_poly.pdbx_strand_id
1 'polypeptide(L)'
;MDSARVSVPATNIELTNQIAGERARCTNVSAMTSVDAVRSSGAATPPSAEPASRAASRTAAAPRLEYTVQVGAGPTHVAADRVRQRLVARGYAARIVPRGKLYGVRIGRYATRAAAAQTAAKLKAARTTAIVVEAEPR
;
A
#
# COMPACT_ATOMS: atom_id res chain seq x y z
N MET A 1 1.11 -13.14 40.74
CA MET A 1 1.36 -13.99 39.56
C MET A 1 2.00 -13.12 38.49
N ASP A 2 3.33 -13.11 38.43
CA ASP A 2 4.10 -12.17 37.60
C ASP A 2 4.13 -12.60 36.13
N SER A 3 3.84 -11.63 35.26
CA SER A 3 3.66 -11.80 33.82
C SER A 3 4.99 -12.07 33.13
N ALA A 4 5.07 -13.18 32.40
CA ALA A 4 6.18 -13.48 31.51
C ALA A 4 6.21 -12.47 30.35
N ARG A 5 7.05 -11.43 30.47
CA ARG A 5 7.45 -10.59 29.33
C ARG A 5 8.48 -11.37 28.53
N VAL A 6 8.03 -12.06 27.49
CA VAL A 6 8.94 -12.67 26.50
C VAL A 6 9.61 -11.54 25.72
N SER A 7 10.91 -11.33 25.96
CA SER A 7 11.72 -10.40 25.19
C SER A 7 12.04 -11.03 23.83
N VAL A 8 11.59 -10.39 22.74
CA VAL A 8 11.89 -10.85 21.38
C VAL A 8 13.31 -10.41 21.03
N PRO A 9 14.22 -11.32 20.64
CA PRO A 9 15.57 -10.95 20.24
C PRO A 9 15.54 -10.08 18.97
N ALA A 10 16.34 -9.01 18.95
CA ALA A 10 16.37 -8.01 17.88
C ALA A 10 16.77 -8.57 16.50
N THR A 11 17.29 -9.80 16.44
CA THR A 11 17.62 -10.51 15.21
C THR A 11 16.40 -11.12 14.52
N ASN A 12 15.27 -11.24 15.22
CA ASN A 12 14.03 -11.74 14.63
C ASN A 12 13.23 -10.60 14.01
N ILE A 13 13.77 -10.07 12.92
CA ILE A 13 13.20 -8.93 12.16
C ILE A 13 11.75 -9.21 11.72
N GLU A 14 11.42 -10.45 11.39
CA GLU A 14 10.06 -10.84 11.02
C GLU A 14 9.08 -10.67 12.18
N LEU A 15 9.41 -11.18 13.37
CA LEU A 15 8.56 -11.09 14.55
C LEU A 15 8.45 -9.64 15.06
N THR A 16 9.53 -8.86 15.01
CA THR A 16 9.51 -7.42 15.35
C THR A 16 8.57 -6.64 14.42
N ASN A 17 8.61 -6.91 13.11
CA ASN A 17 7.74 -6.27 12.14
C ASN A 17 6.25 -6.67 12.33
N GLN A 18 5.99 -7.93 12.69
CA GLN A 18 4.64 -8.41 13.00
C GLN A 18 4.07 -7.68 14.22
N ILE A 19 4.81 -7.64 15.33
CA ILE A 19 4.39 -6.98 16.58
C ILE A 19 4.14 -5.48 16.35
N ALA A 20 5.01 -4.79 15.60
CA ALA A 20 4.83 -3.37 15.27
C ALA A 20 3.57 -3.14 14.42
N GLY A 21 3.33 -4.00 13.43
CA GLY A 21 2.16 -3.93 12.56
C GLY A 21 0.84 -4.27 13.25
N GLU A 22 0.85 -5.12 14.28
CA GLU A 22 -0.33 -5.40 15.10
C GLU A 22 -0.64 -4.26 16.06
N ARG A 23 0.37 -3.67 16.70
CA ARG A 23 0.20 -2.49 17.58
C ARG A 23 -0.45 -1.31 16.86
N ALA A 24 0.02 -0.99 15.65
CA ALA A 24 -0.55 0.08 14.84
C ALA A 24 -2.02 -0.18 14.44
N ARG A 25 -2.40 -1.46 14.26
CA ARG A 25 -3.79 -1.83 13.97
C ARG A 25 -4.68 -1.65 15.19
N CYS A 26 -4.22 -2.03 16.38
CA CYS A 26 -4.97 -1.82 17.62
C CYS A 26 -5.19 -0.33 17.92
N THR A 27 -4.19 0.54 17.69
CA THR A 27 -4.35 1.98 17.90
C THR A 27 -5.33 2.64 16.91
N ASN A 28 -5.41 2.15 15.67
CA ASN A 28 -6.34 2.68 14.67
C ASN A 28 -7.80 2.26 14.92
N VAL A 29 -8.03 1.08 15.53
CA VAL A 29 -9.39 0.64 15.91
C VAL A 29 -9.95 1.52 17.03
N SER A 30 -9.13 1.93 18.00
CA SER A 30 -9.56 2.85 19.08
C SER A 30 -9.89 4.27 18.59
N ALA A 31 -9.34 4.71 17.45
CA ALA A 31 -9.65 6.03 16.87
C ALA A 31 -10.97 6.02 16.08
N MET A 32 -11.42 4.85 15.59
CA MET A 32 -12.62 4.71 14.76
C MET A 32 -13.91 4.65 15.60
N THR A 33 -13.82 4.38 16.90
CA THR A 33 -14.94 4.41 17.86
C THR A 33 -15.18 5.79 18.49
N SER A 34 -14.34 6.80 18.22
CA SER A 34 -14.48 8.14 18.80
C SER A 34 -15.13 9.19 17.86
N VAL A 35 -15.59 8.79 16.67
CA VAL A 35 -16.12 9.73 15.65
C VAL A 35 -17.65 9.92 15.68
N ASP A 36 -18.36 9.24 16.58
CA ASP A 36 -19.84 9.30 16.66
C ASP A 36 -20.39 10.31 17.68
N ALA A 37 -19.53 11.10 18.33
CA ALA A 37 -19.93 12.09 19.32
C ALA A 37 -19.45 13.49 18.95
N VAL A 38 -20.03 14.09 17.91
CA VAL A 38 -20.27 15.54 17.75
C VAL A 38 -20.72 15.80 16.31
N ARG A 39 -22.05 15.89 16.12
CA ARG A 39 -22.60 16.88 15.17
C ARG A 39 -24.09 17.10 15.43
N SER A 40 -24.38 18.04 16.30
CA SER A 40 -25.69 18.69 16.38
C SER A 40 -25.52 20.21 16.50
N SER A 41 -26.29 20.91 15.65
CA SER A 41 -26.66 22.33 15.65
C SER A 41 -25.70 23.42 15.15
N GLY A 42 -26.21 24.24 14.22
CA GLY A 42 -25.79 25.64 14.00
C GLY A 42 -25.91 26.13 12.55
N ALA A 43 -26.81 27.08 12.27
CA ALA A 43 -27.33 27.50 10.96
C ALA A 43 -26.57 28.63 10.21
N ALA A 44 -26.83 28.69 8.88
CA ALA A 44 -26.93 29.80 7.88
C ALA A 44 -26.05 31.08 8.01
N THR A 45 -25.40 31.67 6.97
CA THR A 45 -25.89 32.18 5.65
C THR A 45 -24.67 32.61 4.75
N PRO A 46 -24.73 32.69 3.39
CA PRO A 46 -23.60 32.97 2.45
C PRO A 46 -23.68 34.39 1.79
N PRO A 47 -22.95 34.76 0.70
CA PRO A 47 -21.53 34.60 0.34
C PRO A 47 -20.84 35.97 0.03
N SER A 48 -19.50 36.02 -0.04
CA SER A 48 -18.79 37.06 -0.79
C SER A 48 -17.57 36.49 -1.51
N ALA A 49 -17.64 36.57 -2.84
CA ALA A 49 -16.62 36.31 -3.86
C ALA A 49 -15.45 37.31 -3.72
N GLU A 50 -14.19 37.11 -4.12
CA GLU A 50 -13.39 36.03 -4.70
C GLU A 50 -11.92 36.58 -4.73
N PRO A 51 -10.97 36.08 -5.54
CA PRO A 51 -9.81 35.32 -5.11
C PRO A 51 -8.51 36.14 -5.07
N ALA A 52 -7.60 35.84 -4.14
CA ALA A 52 -6.23 36.31 -4.23
C ALA A 52 -5.23 35.19 -3.99
N SER A 53 -4.62 34.80 -5.11
CA SER A 53 -3.32 34.16 -5.22
C SER A 53 -3.17 32.77 -4.61
N ARG A 54 -3.56 31.79 -5.43
CA ARG A 54 -2.92 30.47 -5.47
C ARG A 54 -1.45 30.66 -5.90
N ALA A 55 -0.62 31.13 -4.97
CA ALA A 55 0.81 30.90 -5.03
C ALA A 55 0.99 29.40 -4.78
N ALA A 56 0.92 28.65 -5.88
CA ALA A 56 1.33 27.26 -5.93
C ALA A 56 2.83 27.23 -5.61
N SER A 57 3.16 27.16 -4.32
CA SER A 57 4.39 26.55 -3.86
C SER A 57 4.36 25.12 -4.38
N ARG A 58 4.87 24.92 -5.60
CA ARG A 58 5.37 23.63 -6.05
C ARG A 58 6.63 23.37 -5.22
N THR A 59 6.43 23.12 -3.93
CA THR A 59 7.34 22.25 -3.21
C THR A 59 7.29 20.96 -4.00
N ALA A 60 8.37 20.66 -4.72
CA ALA A 60 8.55 19.37 -5.36
C ALA A 60 8.33 18.35 -4.25
N ALA A 61 7.14 17.73 -4.27
CA ALA A 61 6.82 16.70 -3.30
C ALA A 61 7.89 15.65 -3.46
N ALA A 62 8.64 15.37 -2.38
CA ALA A 62 9.59 14.27 -2.36
C ALA A 62 8.95 13.05 -3.03
N PRO A 63 9.69 12.29 -3.86
CA PRO A 63 9.13 11.19 -4.62
C PRO A 63 8.34 10.31 -3.65
N ARG A 64 7.02 10.31 -3.79
CA ARG A 64 6.15 9.55 -2.91
C ARG A 64 6.52 8.09 -3.14
N LEU A 65 6.94 7.39 -2.09
CA LEU A 65 7.17 5.95 -2.14
C LEU A 65 5.84 5.30 -2.54
N GLU A 66 5.73 4.94 -3.82
CA GLU A 66 4.61 4.16 -4.33
C GLU A 66 4.87 2.68 -4.00
N TYR A 67 3.82 1.91 -3.86
CA TYR A 67 3.87 0.46 -3.64
C TYR A 67 3.27 -0.26 -4.85
N THR A 68 3.73 -1.47 -5.09
CA THR A 68 3.25 -2.32 -6.17
C THR A 68 3.18 -3.75 -5.70
N VAL A 69 2.29 -4.54 -6.30
CA VAL A 69 2.25 -5.98 -6.03
C VAL A 69 3.09 -6.70 -7.09
N GLN A 70 4.06 -7.51 -6.70
CA GLN A 70 4.83 -8.36 -7.60
C GLN A 70 4.32 -9.80 -7.51
N VAL A 71 4.00 -10.39 -8.65
CA VAL A 71 3.43 -11.74 -8.76
C VAL A 71 4.48 -12.79 -9.13
N GLY A 72 5.54 -12.37 -9.82
CA GLY A 72 6.65 -13.24 -10.18
C GLY A 72 7.77 -12.47 -10.86
N ALA A 73 8.87 -13.17 -11.13
CA ALA A 73 9.96 -12.67 -11.95
C ALA A 73 10.45 -13.82 -12.84
N GLY A 74 10.66 -13.54 -14.13
CA GLY A 74 11.18 -14.49 -15.10
C GLY A 74 12.54 -14.09 -15.65
N PRO A 75 13.35 -15.02 -16.18
CA PRO A 75 14.66 -14.71 -16.77
C PRO A 75 14.55 -14.05 -18.14
N THR A 76 13.42 -14.22 -18.84
CA THR A 76 13.18 -13.64 -20.16
C THR A 76 11.90 -12.82 -20.18
N HIS A 77 11.85 -11.82 -21.07
CA HIS A 77 10.66 -11.03 -21.29
C HIS A 77 9.46 -11.91 -21.68
N VAL A 78 9.68 -12.92 -22.54
CA VAL A 78 8.64 -13.86 -22.99
C VAL A 78 8.04 -14.65 -21.82
N ALA A 79 8.86 -15.12 -20.88
CA ALA A 79 8.37 -15.82 -19.69
C ALA A 79 7.52 -14.91 -18.78
N ALA A 80 7.95 -13.66 -18.59
CA ALA A 80 7.20 -12.65 -17.84
C ALA A 80 5.90 -12.26 -18.57
N ASP A 81 5.91 -12.23 -19.90
CA ASP A 81 4.75 -11.89 -20.72
C ASP A 81 3.62 -12.91 -20.60
N ARG A 82 3.94 -14.20 -20.59
CA ARG A 82 2.94 -15.25 -20.33
C ARG A 82 2.23 -15.07 -18.99
N VAL A 83 2.96 -14.66 -17.95
CA VAL A 83 2.38 -14.35 -16.64
C VAL A 83 1.51 -13.10 -16.71
N ARG A 84 2.00 -12.04 -17.36
CA ARG A 84 1.25 -10.79 -17.59
C ARG A 84 -0.07 -11.08 -18.31
N GLN A 85 -0.06 -11.83 -19.41
CA GLN A 85 -1.25 -12.15 -20.18
C GLN A 85 -2.30 -12.89 -19.34
N ARG A 86 -1.89 -13.88 -18.53
CA ARG A 86 -2.81 -14.57 -17.61
C ARG A 86 -3.42 -13.64 -16.56
N LEU A 87 -2.67 -12.65 -16.09
CA LEU A 87 -3.18 -11.67 -15.13
C LEU A 87 -4.15 -10.67 -15.79
N VAL A 88 -3.84 -10.23 -17.01
CA VAL A 88 -4.72 -9.36 -17.81
C VAL A 88 -6.02 -10.07 -18.18
N ALA A 89 -5.97 -11.34 -18.58
CA ALA A 89 -7.15 -12.16 -18.84
C ALA A 89 -8.06 -12.32 -17.61
N ARG A 90 -7.51 -12.12 -16.41
CA ARG A 90 -8.24 -12.13 -15.13
C ARG A 90 -8.64 -10.73 -14.65
N GLY A 91 -8.48 -9.72 -15.49
CA GLY A 91 -8.88 -8.33 -15.21
C GLY A 91 -7.85 -7.51 -14.42
N TYR A 92 -6.63 -8.01 -14.23
CA TYR A 92 -5.58 -7.27 -13.51
C TYR A 92 -4.71 -6.45 -14.46
N ALA A 93 -4.51 -5.17 -14.13
CA ALA A 93 -3.56 -4.30 -14.82
C ALA A 93 -2.10 -4.69 -14.45
N ALA A 94 -1.54 -5.65 -15.19
CA ALA A 94 -0.18 -6.14 -15.02
C ALA A 94 0.81 -5.47 -15.98
N ARG A 95 2.00 -5.14 -15.47
CA ARG A 95 3.14 -4.58 -16.22
C ARG A 95 4.40 -5.41 -15.99
N ILE A 96 5.26 -5.47 -16.99
CA ILE A 96 6.58 -6.07 -16.89
C ILE A 96 7.57 -4.94 -16.60
N VAL A 97 8.43 -5.16 -15.62
CA VAL A 97 9.45 -4.20 -15.22
C VAL A 97 10.80 -4.92 -15.14
N PRO A 98 11.83 -4.45 -15.86
CA PRO A 98 13.16 -5.02 -15.77
C PRO A 98 13.75 -4.76 -14.38
N ARG A 99 14.29 -5.80 -13.75
CA ARG A 99 14.96 -5.75 -12.45
C ARG A 99 16.29 -6.48 -12.56
N GLY A 100 17.33 -5.77 -12.96
CA GLY A 100 18.64 -6.37 -13.27
C GLY A 100 18.53 -7.34 -14.43
N LYS A 101 18.89 -8.62 -14.21
CA LYS A 101 18.83 -9.69 -15.22
C LYS A 101 17.46 -10.35 -15.34
N LEU A 102 16.47 -9.93 -14.55
CA LEU A 102 15.14 -10.55 -14.48
C LEU A 102 14.05 -9.57 -14.91
N TYR A 103 12.92 -10.11 -15.31
CA TYR A 103 11.71 -9.37 -15.68
C TYR A 103 10.63 -9.62 -14.64
N GLY A 104 10.38 -8.63 -13.78
CA GLY A 104 9.38 -8.67 -12.72
C GLY A 104 7.98 -8.35 -13.26
N VAL A 105 6.99 -9.15 -12.91
CA VAL A 105 5.58 -8.91 -13.26
C VAL A 105 4.88 -8.26 -12.08
N ARG A 106 4.43 -7.03 -12.29
CA ARG A 106 3.92 -6.13 -11.25
C ARG A 106 2.49 -5.66 -11.57
N ILE A 107 1.67 -5.46 -10.55
CA ILE A 107 0.26 -5.05 -10.65
C ILE A 107 0.04 -3.77 -9.87
N GLY A 108 -0.53 -2.77 -10.54
CA GLY A 108 -0.94 -1.50 -9.94
C GLY A 108 0.21 -0.64 -9.38
N ARG A 109 -0.08 0.63 -9.11
CA ARG A 109 0.76 1.52 -8.31
C ARG A 109 -0.14 2.09 -7.23
N TYR A 110 0.24 1.91 -5.98
CA TYR A 110 -0.57 2.24 -4.81
C TYR A 110 0.17 3.26 -3.98
N ALA A 111 -0.54 4.27 -3.47
CA ALA A 111 0.06 5.27 -2.60
C ALA A 111 0.44 4.71 -1.22
N THR A 112 -0.17 3.60 -0.80
CA THR A 112 0.06 3.00 0.52
C THR A 112 0.31 1.50 0.43
N ARG A 113 1.10 0.99 1.38
CA ARG A 113 1.36 -0.44 1.52
C ARG A 113 0.09 -1.24 1.79
N ALA A 114 -0.86 -0.65 2.54
CA ALA A 114 -2.14 -1.28 2.86
C ALA A 114 -2.99 -1.52 1.60
N ALA A 115 -3.07 -0.56 0.69
CA ALA A 115 -3.79 -0.73 -0.58
C ALA A 115 -3.15 -1.82 -1.46
N ALA A 116 -1.81 -1.86 -1.51
CA ALA A 116 -1.10 -2.94 -2.19
C ALA A 116 -1.35 -4.30 -1.51
N ALA A 117 -1.39 -4.36 -0.18
CA ALA A 117 -1.64 -5.58 0.58
C ALA A 117 -3.04 -6.14 0.36
N GLN A 118 -4.06 -5.29 0.25
CA GLN A 118 -5.43 -5.72 -0.10
C GLN A 118 -5.45 -6.40 -1.48
N THR A 119 -4.74 -5.84 -2.46
CA THR A 119 -4.65 -6.46 -3.79
C THR A 119 -3.86 -7.75 -3.76
N ALA A 120 -2.76 -7.80 -3.01
CA ALA A 120 -2.00 -9.03 -2.81
C ALA A 120 -2.85 -10.13 -2.14
N ALA A 121 -3.69 -9.78 -1.17
CA ALA A 121 -4.61 -10.71 -0.52
C ALA A 121 -5.65 -11.27 -1.50
N LYS A 122 -6.23 -10.42 -2.37
CA LYS A 122 -7.14 -10.86 -3.44
C LYS A 122 -6.47 -11.84 -4.41
N LEU A 123 -5.22 -11.56 -4.79
CA LEU A 123 -4.44 -12.44 -5.67
C LEU A 123 -4.12 -13.79 -5.00
N LYS A 124 -3.74 -13.77 -3.71
CA LYS A 124 -3.51 -14.99 -2.92
C LYS A 124 -4.77 -15.84 -2.78
N ALA A 125 -5.92 -15.21 -2.52
CA ALA A 125 -7.22 -15.89 -2.49
C ALA A 125 -7.52 -16.56 -3.84
N ALA A 126 -7.11 -15.93 -4.94
CA ALA A 126 -7.18 -16.46 -6.28
C ALA A 126 -5.98 -17.36 -6.66
N ARG A 127 -5.36 -18.02 -5.66
CA ARG A 127 -4.23 -18.96 -5.75
C ARG A 127 -3.02 -18.43 -6.54
N THR A 128 -2.79 -17.12 -6.47
CA THR A 128 -1.68 -16.45 -7.16
C THR A 128 -0.71 -15.91 -6.14
N THR A 129 0.56 -16.30 -6.26
CA THR A 129 1.63 -15.77 -5.41
C THR A 129 1.75 -14.26 -5.62
N ALA A 130 1.74 -13.49 -4.53
CA ALA A 130 1.80 -12.04 -4.59
C ALA A 130 2.55 -11.49 -3.37
N ILE A 131 3.53 -10.61 -3.62
CA ILE A 131 4.28 -9.89 -2.60
C ILE A 131 4.14 -8.38 -2.83
N VAL A 132 4.12 -7.60 -1.75
CA VAL A 132 4.12 -6.13 -1.84
C VAL A 132 5.56 -5.63 -1.88
N VAL A 133 5.87 -4.82 -2.87
CA VAL A 133 7.21 -4.25 -3.11
C VAL A 133 7.07 -2.73 -3.26
N GLU A 134 8.10 -1.98 -2.90
CA GLU A 134 8.19 -0.56 -3.28
C GLU A 134 8.27 -0.44 -4.80
N ALA A 135 7.48 0.47 -5.35
CA ALA A 135 7.50 0.77 -6.76
C ALA A 135 8.69 1.66 -7.08
N GLU A 136 9.19 1.53 -8.30
CA GLU A 136 10.25 2.41 -8.79
C GLU A 136 9.81 3.87 -8.75
N PRO A 137 10.73 4.79 -8.38
CA PRO A 137 10.48 6.22 -8.45
C PRO A 137 10.09 6.60 -9.88
N ARG A 138 9.22 7.59 -10.00
CA ARG A 138 8.79 8.15 -11.30
C ARG A 138 9.85 9.07 -11.89
#